data_AF-G4Z6M7-F1
#
_entry.id   AF-G4Z6M7-F1
#
_cell.length_a   1.000
_cell.length_b   1.000
_cell.length_c   1.000
_cell.angle_alpha   90.00
_cell.angle_beta   90.00
_cell.angle_gamma   90.00
#
_symmetry.space_group_name_H-M   'P 1'
#
loop_
_entity.id
_entity.type
_entity.pdbx_description
1 polymer ?
#
loop_
_entity_poly.entity_id
_entity_poly.type
_entity_poly.pdbx_seq_one_letter_code
_entity_poly.pdbx_strand_id
1 'polypeptide(L)'
;MTAVLGSRAINNKKFTEWSTNVVALGLEWDSVAVTVSMPVSKLQKALGTVEAVLVSSQTTRTALAKLLGSLRHVCSCIRPAKPFSQQLMALWKRSPRVRPISFTLEARLDLAWFAHILRFGRLRGVPLEYFVDYLPRRYTCTWMLAIADCAF
;
A
#
# COMPACT_ATOMS: atom_id res chain seq x y z
N MET A 1 -14.41 -20.18 -12.26
CA MET A 1 -14.61 -19.76 -13.67
C MET A 1 -13.36 -18.97 -14.07
N THR A 2 -12.45 -19.59 -14.82
CA THR A 2 -11.17 -18.98 -15.21
C THR A 2 -11.36 -18.34 -16.58
N ALA A 3 -11.31 -17.01 -16.64
CA ALA A 3 -11.42 -16.30 -17.91
C ALA A 3 -10.08 -16.45 -18.67
N VAL A 4 -10.09 -17.20 -19.78
CA VAL A 4 -8.95 -17.26 -20.69
C VAL A 4 -9.01 -16.03 -21.59
N LEU A 5 -8.14 -15.06 -21.31
CA LEU A 5 -8.00 -13.86 -22.12
C LEU A 5 -7.34 -14.23 -23.45
N GLY A 6 -7.99 -13.91 -24.57
CA GLY A 6 -7.43 -14.14 -25.92
C GLY A 6 -6.22 -13.24 -26.19
N SER A 7 -5.43 -13.56 -27.22
CA SER A 7 -4.22 -12.81 -27.62
C SER A 7 -4.43 -11.30 -27.85
N ARG A 8 -5.67 -10.87 -28.12
CA ARG A 8 -6.07 -9.46 -28.28
C ARG A 8 -6.43 -8.73 -26.98
N ALA A 9 -6.50 -9.43 -25.86
CA ALA A 9 -6.77 -8.82 -24.55
C ALA A 9 -5.55 -8.12 -23.94
N ILE A 10 -4.38 -8.29 -24.56
CA ILE A 10 -3.14 -7.66 -24.13
C ILE A 10 -3.18 -6.18 -24.51
N ASN A 11 -3.18 -5.31 -23.50
CA ASN A 11 -3.13 -3.88 -23.70
C ASN A 11 -1.66 -3.44 -23.91
N ASN A 12 -1.24 -3.36 -25.16
CA ASN A 12 0.11 -2.95 -25.54
C ASN A 12 0.49 -1.55 -25.00
N LYS A 13 -0.48 -0.67 -24.71
CA LYS A 13 -0.21 0.66 -24.14
C LYS A 13 0.23 0.62 -22.67
N LYS A 14 0.05 -0.52 -21.98
CA LYS A 14 0.53 -0.72 -20.61
C LYS A 14 1.90 -1.40 -20.55
N PHE A 15 2.44 -1.85 -21.68
CA PHE A 15 3.79 -2.38 -21.71
C PHE A 15 4.78 -1.25 -21.55
N THR A 16 5.77 -1.50 -20.71
CA THR A 16 6.93 -0.63 -20.54
C THR A 16 8.09 -1.36 -21.20
N GLU A 17 8.93 -0.64 -21.93
CA GLU A 17 10.16 -1.22 -22.47
C GLU A 17 11.07 -1.71 -21.33
N TRP A 18 12.01 -2.60 -21.66
CA TRP A 18 13.00 -3.04 -20.69
C TRP A 18 13.82 -1.84 -20.20
N SER A 19 13.84 -1.67 -18.89
CA SER A 19 14.54 -0.59 -18.21
C SER A 19 15.05 -1.10 -16.87
N THR A 20 16.13 -0.50 -16.38
CA THR A 20 16.62 -0.71 -15.01
C THR A 20 15.77 0.03 -13.97
N ASN A 21 15.03 1.06 -14.42
CA ASN A 21 14.06 1.81 -13.63
C ASN A 21 12.65 1.52 -14.15
N VAL A 22 11.83 0.86 -13.33
CA VAL A 22 10.48 0.43 -13.73
C VAL A 22 9.45 0.85 -12.70
N VAL A 23 8.26 1.26 -13.16
CA VAL A 23 7.11 1.48 -12.28
C VAL A 23 6.22 0.24 -12.31
N ALA A 24 6.19 -0.51 -11.21
CA ALA A 24 5.37 -1.71 -11.06
C ALA A 24 4.61 -1.67 -9.74
N LEU A 25 3.33 -2.07 -9.77
CA LEU A 25 2.43 -1.99 -8.61
C LEU A 25 2.31 -0.55 -8.05
N GLY A 26 2.64 0.42 -8.91
CA GLY A 26 2.79 1.84 -8.62
C GLY A 26 3.86 2.18 -7.56
N LEU A 27 4.90 1.37 -7.47
CA LEU A 27 6.17 1.70 -6.83
C LEU A 27 7.22 1.87 -7.92
N GLU A 28 8.25 2.68 -7.67
CA GLU A 28 9.42 2.84 -8.52
C GLU A 28 10.49 1.83 -8.08
N TRP A 29 10.97 1.03 -9.02
CA TRP A 29 11.95 -0.04 -8.78
C TRP A 29 13.22 0.29 -9.54
N ASP A 30 14.35 0.30 -8.84
CA ASP A 30 15.68 0.43 -9.43
C ASP A 30 16.42 -0.90 -9.24
N SER A 31 16.65 -1.62 -10.33
CA SER A 31 17.33 -2.91 -10.33
C SER A 31 18.85 -2.81 -10.19
N VAL A 32 19.45 -1.64 -10.46
CA VAL A 32 20.89 -1.41 -10.31
C VAL A 32 21.21 -1.08 -8.86
N ALA A 33 20.48 -0.14 -8.27
CA ALA A 33 20.63 0.20 -6.85
C ALA A 33 19.98 -0.85 -5.92
N VAL A 34 19.16 -1.76 -6.47
CA VAL A 34 18.42 -2.79 -5.71
C VAL A 34 17.49 -2.13 -4.68
N THR A 35 16.74 -1.11 -5.11
CA THR A 35 15.88 -0.31 -4.23
C THR A 35 14.46 -0.12 -4.76
N VAL A 36 13.57 0.22 -3.84
CA VAL A 36 12.18 0.58 -4.09
C VAL A 36 11.89 1.98 -3.56
N SER A 37 11.24 2.80 -4.36
CA SER A 37 10.82 4.15 -4.00
C SER A 37 9.31 4.30 -4.13
N MET A 38 8.72 5.07 -3.23
CA MET A 38 7.35 5.54 -3.34
C MET A 38 7.32 6.81 -4.20
N PRO A 39 6.50 6.85 -5.27
CA PRO A 39 6.28 8.08 -6.01
C PRO A 39 5.73 9.19 -5.09
N VAL A 40 6.24 10.41 -5.23
CA VAL A 40 5.84 11.56 -4.39
C VAL A 40 4.34 11.83 -4.46
N SER A 41 3.73 11.65 -5.63
CA SER A 41 2.28 11.81 -5.83
C SER A 41 1.45 10.84 -4.97
N LYS A 42 1.96 9.63 -4.71
CA LYS A 42 1.31 8.66 -3.82
C LYS A 42 1.47 9.04 -2.35
N LEU A 43 2.64 9.56 -1.95
CA LEU A 43 2.85 10.06 -0.60
C LEU A 43 1.89 11.22 -0.28
N GLN A 44 1.78 12.19 -1.18
CA GLN A 44 0.87 13.34 -1.03
C GLN A 44 -0.59 12.89 -0.95
N LYS A 45 -1.00 11.94 -1.78
CA LYS A 45 -2.37 11.40 -1.74
C LYS A 45 -2.66 10.65 -0.43
N ALA A 46 -1.73 9.83 0.04
CA ALA A 46 -1.86 9.14 1.32
C ALA A 46 -1.94 10.13 2.48
N LEU A 47 -1.07 11.14 2.48
CA LEU A 47 -1.04 12.21 3.48
C LEU A 47 -2.36 12.96 3.53
N GLY A 48 -2.88 13.43 2.40
CA GLY A 48 -4.16 14.13 2.36
C GLY A 48 -5.33 13.26 2.84
N THR A 49 -5.27 11.95 2.57
CA THR A 49 -6.29 11.00 3.06
C THR A 49 -6.20 10.80 4.57
N VAL A 50 -4.99 10.69 5.13
CA VAL A 50 -4.76 10.56 6.58
C VAL A 50 -5.20 11.84 7.31
N GLU A 51 -4.80 13.01 6.81
CA GLU A 51 -5.14 14.30 7.41
C GLU A 51 -6.66 14.53 7.42
N ALA A 52 -7.36 14.22 6.33
CA ALA A 52 -8.81 14.31 6.27
C ALA A 52 -9.50 13.42 7.32
N VAL A 53 -8.95 12.22 7.58
CA VAL A 53 -9.45 11.31 8.61
C VAL A 53 -9.12 11.81 10.02
N LEU A 54 -7.96 12.42 10.23
CA LEU A 54 -7.55 12.97 11.53
C LEU A 54 -8.36 14.22 11.93
N VAL A 55 -8.71 15.07 10.98
CA VAL A 55 -9.55 16.26 11.22
C VAL A 55 -10.98 15.86 11.61
N SER A 56 -11.49 14.77 11.03
CA SER A 56 -12.82 14.27 11.38
C SER A 56 -12.84 13.53 12.72
N SER A 57 -13.90 13.71 13.51
CA SER A 57 -14.12 12.92 14.73
C SER A 57 -14.61 11.49 14.43
N GLN A 58 -15.25 11.32 13.27
CA GLN A 58 -15.84 10.05 12.81
C GLN A 58 -15.48 9.78 11.36
N THR A 59 -15.36 8.51 10.99
CA THR A 59 -15.10 8.09 9.61
C THR A 59 -16.22 7.20 9.09
N THR A 60 -16.33 7.07 7.78
CA THR A 60 -17.28 6.14 7.15
C THR A 60 -16.54 4.91 6.66
N ARG A 61 -17.25 3.81 6.43
CA ARG A 61 -16.65 2.60 5.87
C ARG A 61 -15.98 2.86 4.51
N THR A 62 -16.50 3.79 3.73
CA THR A 62 -15.93 4.18 2.43
C THR A 62 -14.66 5.03 2.60
N ALA A 63 -14.64 5.96 3.55
CA ALA A 63 -13.44 6.74 3.88
C ALA A 63 -12.33 5.84 4.44
N LEU A 64 -12.68 4.88 5.30
CA LEU A 64 -11.74 3.86 5.81
C LEU A 64 -11.21 2.95 4.69
N ALA A 65 -12.03 2.58 3.71
CA ALA A 65 -11.57 1.84 2.53
C ALA A 65 -10.57 2.65 1.69
N LYS A 66 -10.83 3.96 1.48
CA LYS A 66 -9.92 4.87 0.78
C LYS A 66 -8.60 5.01 1.53
N LEU A 67 -8.65 5.16 2.86
CA LEU A 67 -7.48 5.21 3.72
C LEU A 67 -6.62 3.94 3.59
N LEU A 68 -7.23 2.76 3.74
CA LEU A 68 -6.56 1.48 3.56
C LEU A 68 -5.93 1.34 2.17
N GLY A 69 -6.64 1.74 1.11
CA GLY A 69 -6.12 1.72 -0.25
C GLY A 69 -4.91 2.64 -0.44
N SER A 70 -4.94 3.83 0.16
CA SER A 70 -3.84 4.80 0.08
C SER A 70 -2.61 4.39 0.88
N LEU A 71 -2.80 3.75 2.04
CA LEU A 71 -1.72 3.29 2.92
C LEU A 71 -1.14 1.93 2.52
N ARG A 72 -1.84 1.13 1.71
CA ARG A 72 -1.39 -0.22 1.29
C ARG A 72 0.08 -0.23 0.86
N HIS A 73 0.44 0.65 -0.06
CA HIS A 73 1.80 0.71 -0.61
C HIS A 73 2.81 1.23 0.42
N VAL A 74 2.40 2.18 1.28
CA VAL A 74 3.24 2.77 2.33
C VAL A 74 3.62 1.71 3.37
N CYS A 75 2.64 0.90 3.78
CA CYS A 75 2.86 -0.23 4.69
C CYS A 75 3.73 -1.33 4.08
N SER A 76 3.79 -1.47 2.76
CA SER A 76 4.74 -2.38 2.09
C SER A 76 6.18 -1.90 2.24
N CYS A 77 6.42 -0.58 2.25
CA CYS A 77 7.76 -0.01 2.43
C CYS A 77 8.20 0.08 3.90
N ILE A 78 7.28 0.00 4.85
CA ILE A 78 7.55 0.14 6.29
C ILE A 78 7.07 -1.13 7.00
N ARG A 79 7.96 -2.11 7.17
CA ARG A 79 7.61 -3.41 7.77
C ARG A 79 6.93 -3.29 9.15
N PRO A 80 7.39 -2.43 10.09
CA PRO A 80 6.73 -2.27 11.39
C PRO A 80 5.31 -1.71 11.32
N ALA A 81 4.90 -1.16 10.18
CA ALA A 81 3.56 -0.58 9.99
C ALA A 81 2.50 -1.63 9.60
N LYS A 82 2.89 -2.90 9.39
CA LYS A 82 1.97 -4.00 9.05
C LYS A 82 0.89 -4.24 10.11
N PRO A 83 1.19 -4.34 11.42
CA PRO A 83 0.17 -4.61 12.43
C PRO A 83 -0.93 -3.54 12.44
N PHE A 84 -0.55 -2.27 12.33
CA PHE A 84 -1.50 -1.16 12.21
C PHE A 84 -2.41 -1.30 10.99
N SER A 85 -1.86 -1.65 9.82
CA SER A 85 -2.66 -1.86 8.61
C SER A 85 -3.67 -3.01 8.76
N GLN A 86 -3.29 -4.06 9.49
CA GLN A 86 -4.16 -5.20 9.79
C GLN A 86 -5.27 -4.81 10.77
N GLN A 87 -4.97 -3.99 11.78
CA GLN A 87 -5.97 -3.45 12.70
C GLN A 87 -6.99 -2.57 11.98
N LEU A 88 -6.54 -1.66 11.10
CA LEU A 88 -7.45 -0.87 10.26
C LEU A 88 -8.30 -1.74 9.34
N MET A 89 -7.74 -2.81 8.79
CA MET A 89 -8.48 -3.76 7.96
C MET A 89 -9.52 -4.53 8.78
N ALA A 90 -9.18 -4.97 10.00
CA ALA A 90 -10.11 -5.62 10.90
C ALA A 90 -11.26 -4.69 11.30
N LEU A 91 -10.95 -3.42 11.61
CA LEU A 91 -11.94 -2.38 11.85
C LEU A 91 -12.86 -2.22 10.65
N TRP A 92 -12.30 -2.12 9.44
CA TRP A 92 -13.08 -2.02 8.22
C TRP A 92 -13.98 -3.24 8.00
N LYS A 93 -13.46 -4.46 8.18
CA LYS A 93 -14.24 -5.70 8.03
C LYS A 93 -15.46 -5.69 8.97
N ARG A 94 -15.27 -5.29 10.23
CA ARG A 94 -16.32 -5.20 11.27
C ARG A 94 -17.23 -3.97 11.17
N SER A 95 -16.87 -2.98 10.37
CA SER A 95 -17.56 -1.69 10.31
C SER A 95 -18.96 -1.79 9.68
N PRO A 96 -19.98 -1.14 10.26
CA PRO A 96 -21.30 -1.02 9.65
C PRO A 96 -21.22 -0.33 8.28
N ARG A 97 -22.17 -0.62 7.38
CA ARG A 97 -22.20 0.01 6.04
C ARG A 97 -22.62 1.49 6.09
N VAL A 98 -23.54 1.83 7.00
CA VAL A 98 -24.24 3.13 7.01
C VAL A 98 -23.86 3.98 8.23
N ARG A 99 -23.45 3.37 9.35
CA ARG A 99 -23.14 4.11 10.57
C ARG A 99 -21.71 4.67 10.55
N PRO A 100 -21.49 5.86 11.14
CA PRO A 100 -20.15 6.38 11.37
C PRO A 100 -19.35 5.45 12.30
N ILE A 101 -18.03 5.45 12.10
CA ILE A 101 -17.05 4.65 12.84
C ILE A 101 -16.18 5.63 13.61
N SER A 102 -16.05 5.43 14.92
CA SER A 102 -15.07 6.14 15.73
C SER A 102 -13.75 5.37 15.75
N PHE A 103 -12.64 6.11 15.76
CA PHE A 103 -11.33 5.52 16.04
C PHE A 103 -11.08 5.50 17.54
N THR A 104 -10.36 4.47 18.01
CA THR A 104 -9.76 4.49 19.34
C THR A 104 -8.69 5.58 19.40
N LEU A 105 -8.35 6.04 20.61
CA LEU A 105 -7.26 7.01 20.80
C LEU A 105 -5.94 6.48 20.22
N GLU A 106 -5.64 5.21 20.46
CA GLU A 106 -4.45 4.53 19.92
C GLU A 106 -4.40 4.57 18.39
N ALA A 107 -5.50 4.22 17.72
CA ALA A 107 -5.56 4.26 16.26
C ALA A 107 -5.42 5.68 15.69
N ARG A 108 -5.87 6.71 16.43
CA ARG A 108 -5.64 8.12 16.05
C ARG A 108 -4.16 8.51 16.21
N LEU A 109 -3.49 8.05 17.27
CA LEU A 109 -2.07 8.31 17.48
C LEU A 109 -1.22 7.63 16.41
N ASP A 110 -1.55 6.39 16.06
CA ASP A 110 -0.90 5.69 14.94
C ASP A 110 -1.09 6.45 13.63
N LEU A 111 -2.31 6.93 13.34
CA LEU A 111 -2.56 7.76 12.16
C LEU A 111 -1.75 9.06 12.17
N ALA A 112 -1.61 9.71 13.32
CA ALA A 112 -0.77 10.90 13.46
C ALA A 112 0.71 10.59 13.21
N TRP A 113 1.19 9.43 13.68
CA TRP A 113 2.53 8.94 13.41
C TRP A 113 2.74 8.67 11.92
N PHE A 114 1.78 8.04 11.24
CA PHE A 114 1.82 7.86 9.78
C PHE A 114 1.82 9.18 9.03
N ALA A 115 1.05 10.19 9.47
CA ALA A 115 1.10 11.52 8.87
C ALA A 115 2.52 12.12 8.96
N HIS A 116 3.21 11.91 10.09
CA HIS A 116 4.60 12.34 10.26
C HIS A 116 5.54 11.60 9.29
N ILE A 117 5.42 10.26 9.19
CA ILE A 117 6.21 9.49 8.23
C ILE A 117 5.94 9.92 6.79
N LEU A 118 4.69 10.20 6.42
CA LEU A 118 4.36 10.62 5.06
C LEU A 118 4.86 12.04 4.74
N ARG A 119 4.99 12.91 5.75
CA ARG A 119 5.55 14.26 5.60
C ARG A 119 7.06 14.25 5.43
N PHE A 120 7.77 13.43 6.21
CA PHE A 120 9.24 13.51 6.32
C PHE A 120 9.96 12.27 5.80
N GLY A 121 9.34 11.10 5.91
CA GLY A 121 9.81 9.84 5.34
C GLY A 121 9.64 9.87 3.83
N ARG A 122 10.71 10.28 3.14
CA ARG A 122 10.75 10.37 1.66
C ARG A 122 10.48 9.02 0.97
N LEU A 123 10.53 7.90 1.71
CA LEU A 123 10.33 6.51 1.26
C LEU A 123 10.97 6.27 -0.11
N ARG A 124 12.22 6.73 -0.24
CA ARG A 124 12.98 6.75 -1.48
C ARG A 124 14.23 5.90 -1.28
N GLY A 125 14.45 4.95 -2.18
CA GLY A 125 15.61 4.07 -2.13
C GLY A 125 15.54 3.03 -1.00
N VAL A 126 14.35 2.53 -0.63
CA VAL A 126 14.21 1.47 0.37
C VAL A 126 14.88 0.20 -0.16
N PRO A 127 15.88 -0.35 0.54
CA PRO A 127 16.57 -1.58 0.10
C PRO A 127 15.58 -2.73 -0.13
N LEU A 128 15.74 -3.44 -1.25
CA LEU A 128 14.88 -4.58 -1.58
C LEU A 128 14.97 -5.72 -0.58
N GLU A 129 16.07 -5.84 0.18
CA GLU A 129 16.22 -6.82 1.26
C GLU A 129 15.07 -6.77 2.27
N TYR A 130 14.51 -5.58 2.55
CA TYR A 130 13.35 -5.44 3.43
C TYR A 130 12.06 -6.04 2.85
N PHE A 131 12.03 -6.35 1.55
CA PHE A 131 10.96 -7.06 0.89
C PHE A 131 11.24 -8.57 0.76
N VAL A 132 12.51 -9.02 0.84
CA VAL A 132 12.92 -10.43 0.62
C VAL A 132 12.47 -11.37 1.74
N ASP A 133 12.38 -10.93 3.00
CA ASP A 133 11.91 -11.83 4.09
C ASP A 133 10.42 -12.20 4.01
N TYR A 134 9.68 -11.70 3.02
CA TYR A 134 8.33 -12.18 2.69
C TYR A 134 8.33 -13.47 1.87
N LEU A 135 9.48 -13.93 1.38
CA LEU A 135 9.59 -15.17 0.64
C LEU A 135 9.85 -16.35 1.59
N PRO A 136 8.94 -17.34 1.72
CA PRO A 136 9.41 -18.68 2.07
C PRO A 136 10.51 -19.04 1.05
N ARG A 137 11.68 -19.49 1.53
CA ARG A 137 12.95 -19.72 0.79
C ARG A 137 12.87 -20.62 -0.47
N ARG A 138 11.70 -20.99 -0.99
CA ARG A 138 11.52 -21.99 -2.04
C ARG A 138 11.01 -21.53 -3.40
N TYR A 139 10.70 -20.26 -3.63
CA TYR A 139 10.17 -19.84 -4.94
C TYR A 139 10.73 -18.47 -5.38
N THR A 140 11.63 -18.49 -6.37
CA THR A 140 12.43 -17.34 -6.83
C THR A 140 11.72 -16.40 -7.81
N CYS A 141 10.48 -16.65 -8.23
CA CYS A 141 9.86 -15.89 -9.33
C CYS A 141 8.43 -15.38 -9.10
N THR A 142 7.90 -15.34 -7.87
CA THR A 142 6.49 -15.02 -7.62
C THR A 142 6.24 -13.82 -6.69
N TRP A 143 7.06 -12.78 -6.80
CA TRP A 143 6.85 -11.49 -6.13
C TRP A 143 5.49 -10.83 -6.46
N MET A 144 4.92 -11.11 -7.63
CA MET A 144 3.57 -10.66 -7.99
C MET A 144 2.45 -11.34 -7.17
N LEU A 145 2.67 -12.54 -6.63
CA LEU A 145 1.65 -13.25 -5.85
C LEU A 145 1.63 -12.82 -4.37
N ALA A 146 2.78 -12.51 -3.74
CA ALA A 146 2.79 -12.10 -2.33
C ALA A 146 2.06 -10.76 -2.08
N ILE A 147 2.03 -9.85 -3.06
CA ILE A 147 1.22 -8.62 -3.00
C ILE A 147 -0.27 -8.91 -3.25
N ALA A 148 -0.57 -10.01 -3.94
CA ALA A 148 -1.93 -10.53 -4.12
C ALA A 148 -2.42 -11.34 -2.90
N ASP A 149 -1.54 -11.92 -2.08
CA ASP A 149 -1.93 -12.64 -0.86
C ASP A 149 -2.32 -11.71 0.31
N CYS A 150 -1.96 -10.41 0.23
CA CYS A 150 -2.61 -9.36 1.02
C CYS A 150 -3.94 -8.87 0.42
N ALA A 151 -4.48 -9.55 -0.60
CA ALA A 151 -5.70 -9.19 -1.30
C ALA A 151 -6.90 -10.13 -1.06
N PHE A 152 -6.88 -10.96 -0.01
CA PHE A 152 -8.07 -11.66 0.50
C PHE A 152 -8.22 -11.48 2.03
#